data_AF-A0A915DF99-F1
#
_entry.id   AF-A0A915DF99-F1
#
_cell.length_a   1.000
_cell.length_b   1.000
_cell.length_c   1.000
_cell.angle_alpha   90.00
_cell.angle_beta   90.00
_cell.angle_gamma   90.00
#
_symmetry.space_group_name_H-M   'P 1'
#
loop_
_entity.id
_entity.type
_entity.pdbx_description
1 polymer ?
#
loop_
_entity_poly.entity_id
_entity_poly.type
_entity_poly.pdbx_seq_one_letter_code
_entity_poly.pdbx_strand_id
1 'polypeptide(L)'
;MCVELTTGNLPWKNVQDMNEVGEFKKRVRLPQFQNELFNGCPREYSEILTYVDGLKYYDKPDYQQIYSVMRRAFTSQGVQEFPYDWEKPAAGGW
;
A
#
# COMPACT_ATOMS: atom_id res chain seq x y z
N MET A 1 5.77 -1.26 2.67
CA MET A 1 5.16 -1.77 3.92
C MET A 1 3.70 -2.11 3.72
N CYS A 2 2.79 -1.16 3.44
CA CYS A 2 1.35 -1.46 3.30
C CYS A 2 1.03 -2.62 2.34
N VAL A 3 1.65 -2.65 1.15
CA VAL A 3 1.49 -3.77 0.20
C VAL A 3 1.84 -5.12 0.82
N GLU A 4 2.98 -5.20 1.49
CA GLU A 4 3.45 -6.45 2.12
C GLU A 4 2.55 -6.88 3.29
N LEU A 5 2.00 -5.94 4.05
CA LEU A 5 1.03 -6.25 5.10
C LEU A 5 -0.28 -6.80 4.51
N THR A 6 -0.71 -6.28 3.36
CA THR A 6 -1.95 -6.72 2.69
C THR A 6 -1.78 -8.07 1.98
N THR A 7 -0.62 -8.33 1.34
CA THR A 7 -0.42 -9.50 0.48
C THR A 7 0.54 -10.55 1.04
N GLY A 8 1.24 -10.24 2.13
CA GLY A 8 2.29 -11.07 2.73
C GLY A 8 3.63 -11.06 1.97
N ASN A 9 3.75 -10.31 0.87
CA ASN A 9 4.93 -10.37 0.00
C ASN A 9 5.23 -9.05 -0.74
N LEU A 10 6.47 -8.92 -1.21
CA LEU A 10 6.88 -7.93 -2.21
C LEU A 10 7.47 -8.66 -3.42
N PRO A 11 7.35 -8.10 -4.64
CA PRO A 11 7.85 -8.75 -5.86
C PRO A 11 9.35 -9.09 -5.81
N TRP A 12 10.14 -8.28 -5.09
CA TRP A 12 11.58 -8.43 -4.94
C TRP A 12 12.02 -9.08 -3.61
N LYS A 13 11.11 -9.69 -2.83
CA LYS A 13 11.43 -10.26 -1.50
C LYS A 13 12.60 -11.26 -1.53
N ASN A 14 12.71 -12.04 -2.61
CA ASN A 14 13.72 -13.09 -2.77
C ASN A 14 14.88 -12.67 -3.70
N VAL A 15 14.95 -11.41 -4.12
CA VAL A 15 16.01 -10.90 -4.99
C VAL A 15 17.16 -10.39 -4.12
N GLN A 16 18.35 -10.97 -4.28
CA GLN A 16 19.54 -10.60 -3.50
C GLN A 16 20.32 -9.44 -4.11
N ASP A 17 20.33 -9.33 -5.44
CA ASP A 17 21.07 -8.28 -6.13
C ASP A 17 20.40 -6.91 -5.96
N MET A 18 21.13 -5.94 -5.43
CA MET A 18 20.60 -4.62 -5.12
C MET A 18 20.23 -3.81 -6.37
N ASN A 19 20.93 -4.02 -7.48
CA ASN A 19 20.64 -3.32 -8.73
C ASN A 19 19.36 -3.86 -9.34
N GLU A 20 19.18 -5.18 -9.33
CA GLU A 20 17.95 -5.83 -9.79
C GLU A 20 16.74 -5.39 -8.96
N VAL A 21 16.87 -5.32 -7.62
CA VAL A 21 15.83 -4.74 -6.75
C VAL A 21 15.51 -3.30 -7.16
N GLY A 22 16.52 -2.50 -7.49
CA GLY A 22 16.38 -1.13 -7.95
C GLY A 22 15.59 -1.02 -9.26
N GLU A 23 15.94 -1.82 -10.27
CA GLU A 23 15.24 -1.86 -11.55
C GLU A 23 13.80 -2.36 -11.41
N PHE A 24 13.57 -3.37 -10.57
CA PHE A 24 12.23 -3.87 -10.29
C PHE A 24 11.36 -2.77 -9.66
N LYS A 25 11.89 -2.04 -8.66
CA LYS A 25 11.20 -0.91 -8.01
C LYS A 25 10.88 0.22 -8.98
N LYS A 26 11.74 0.51 -9.96
CA LYS A 26 11.45 1.50 -11.01
C LYS A 26 10.36 1.00 -11.96
N ARG A 27 10.44 -0.27 -12.36
CA ARG A 27 9.52 -0.87 -13.33
C ARG A 27 8.08 -0.88 -12.84
N VAL A 28 7.84 -1.25 -11.59
CA VAL A 28 6.48 -1.27 -11.01
C VAL A 28 5.84 0.12 -10.85
N ARG A 29 6.58 1.22 -11.05
CA ARG A 29 5.99 2.56 -11.12
C ARG A 29 5.32 2.85 -12.46
N LEU A 30 5.69 2.12 -13.51
CA LEU A 30 5.06 2.27 -14.82
C LEU A 30 3.64 1.67 -14.81
N PRO A 31 2.62 2.37 -15.34
CA PRO A 31 1.22 1.93 -15.25
C PRO A 31 0.96 0.49 -15.73
N GLN A 32 1.66 0.05 -16.78
CA GLN A 32 1.50 -1.31 -17.32
C GLN A 32 2.04 -2.43 -16.42
N PHE A 33 2.91 -2.12 -15.45
CA PHE A 33 3.51 -3.10 -14.53
C PHE A 33 3.08 -2.90 -13.07
N GLN A 34 2.27 -1.88 -12.77
CA GLN A 34 1.82 -1.59 -11.41
C GLN A 34 1.06 -2.75 -10.76
N ASN A 35 0.38 -3.57 -11.55
CA ASN A 35 -0.32 -4.76 -11.06
C ASN A 35 0.63 -5.78 -10.42
N GLU A 36 1.91 -5.80 -10.77
CA GLU A 36 2.86 -6.71 -10.12
C GLU A 36 3.10 -6.35 -8.66
N LEU A 37 2.98 -5.06 -8.30
CA LEU A 37 3.09 -4.60 -6.92
C LEU A 37 1.73 -4.62 -6.20
N PHE A 38 0.65 -4.20 -6.87
CA PHE A 38 -0.65 -3.98 -6.24
C PHE A 38 -1.68 -5.09 -6.46
N ASN A 39 -1.29 -6.25 -7.00
CA ASN A 39 -2.21 -7.38 -7.09
C ASN A 39 -2.74 -7.76 -5.69
N GLY A 40 -4.07 -7.82 -5.54
CA GLY A 40 -4.72 -8.07 -4.25
C GLY A 40 -4.72 -6.88 -3.27
N CYS A 41 -4.30 -5.69 -3.70
CA CYS A 41 -4.40 -4.46 -2.91
C CYS A 41 -5.61 -3.62 -3.32
N PRO A 42 -6.15 -2.76 -2.43
CA PRO A 42 -7.13 -1.75 -2.81
C PRO A 42 -6.57 -0.81 -3.88
N ARG A 43 -7.40 -0.38 -4.83
CA ARG A 43 -7.00 0.56 -5.90
C ARG A 43 -6.45 1.88 -5.34
N GLU A 44 -6.91 2.27 -4.16
CA GLU A 44 -6.46 3.48 -3.46
C GLU A 44 -4.94 3.47 -3.19
N TYR A 45 -4.29 2.30 -3.16
CA TYR A 45 -2.83 2.22 -3.03
C TYR A 45 -2.11 2.75 -4.27
N SER A 46 -2.62 2.51 -5.49
CA SER A 46 -2.03 3.06 -6.70
C SER A 46 -2.24 4.58 -6.81
N GLU A 47 -3.38 5.08 -6.33
CA GLU A 47 -3.64 6.53 -6.22
C GLU A 47 -2.61 7.22 -5.32
N ILE A 48 -2.28 6.61 -4.17
CA ILE A 48 -1.23 7.12 -3.27
C ILE A 48 0.14 7.06 -3.95
N LEU A 49 0.46 5.99 -4.71
CA LEU A 49 1.72 5.92 -5.45
C LEU A 49 1.81 7.04 -6.49
N THR A 50 0.77 7.27 -7.29
CA THR A 50 0.74 8.36 -8.27
C THR A 50 0.93 9.72 -7.60
N TYR A 51 0.32 9.95 -6.44
CA TYR A 51 0.54 11.16 -5.66
C TYR A 51 2.00 11.30 -5.20
N VAL A 52 2.57 10.25 -4.61
CA VAL A 52 3.97 10.26 -4.13
C VAL A 52 4.96 10.46 -5.29
N ASP A 53 4.71 9.85 -6.45
CA ASP A 53 5.52 9.99 -7.67
C ASP A 53 5.47 11.41 -8.25
N GLY A 54 4.43 12.18 -7.95
CA GLY A 54 4.28 13.58 -8.35
C GLY A 54 5.06 14.57 -7.48
N LEU A 55 5.56 14.15 -6.31
CA LEU A 55 6.28 15.03 -5.38
C LEU A 55 7.75 15.18 -5.78
N LYS A 56 8.28 16.39 -5.59
CA LYS A 56 9.70 16.71 -5.71
C LYS A 56 10.37 16.73 -4.34
N TYR A 57 11.71 16.77 -4.35
CA TYR A 57 12.52 16.73 -3.14
C TYR A 57 12.17 17.80 -2.09
N TYR A 58 11.79 19.01 -2.53
CA TYR A 58 11.45 20.13 -1.63
C TYR A 58 9.96 20.28 -1.39
N ASP A 59 9.12 19.45 -2.03
CA ASP A 59 7.67 19.55 -1.85
C ASP A 59 7.30 19.01 -0.48
N LYS A 60 6.40 19.73 0.21
CA LYS A 60 5.79 19.23 1.44
C LYS A 60 4.63 18.31 1.08
N PRO A 61 4.64 17.03 1.49
CA PRO A 61 3.50 16.16 1.26
C PRO A 61 2.26 16.66 2.01
N ASP A 62 1.13 16.76 1.33
CA ASP A 62 -0.20 16.76 1.92
C ASP A 62 -0.53 15.38 2.51
N TYR A 63 -0.25 15.21 3.79
CA TYR A 63 -0.58 14.00 4.53
C TYR A 63 -2.09 13.82 4.71
N GLN A 64 -2.89 14.90 4.75
CA GLN A 64 -4.35 14.79 4.89
C GLN A 64 -4.96 14.12 3.66
N GLN A 65 -4.44 14.44 2.47
CA GLN A 65 -4.80 13.75 1.25
C GLN A 65 -4.52 12.24 1.36
N ILE A 66 -3.31 11.84 1.77
CA ILE A 66 -2.95 10.42 1.95
C ILE A 66 -3.90 9.72 2.94
N TYR A 67 -4.17 10.34 4.09
CA TYR A 67 -5.11 9.78 5.08
C TYR A 67 -6.53 9.62 4.51
N SER A 68 -7.00 10.60 3.74
CA SER A 68 -8.34 10.54 3.13
C SER A 68 -8.47 9.38 2.13
N VAL A 69 -7.42 9.12 1.33
CA VAL A 69 -7.38 8.00 0.37
C VAL A 69 -7.31 6.65 1.10
N MET A 70 -6.54 6.55 2.19
CA MET A 70 -6.53 5.34 3.03
C MET A 70 -7.89 5.10 3.70
N ARG A 71 -8.57 6.13 4.21
CA ARG A 71 -9.94 6.02 4.75
C ARG A 71 -10.93 5.53 3.71
N ARG A 72 -10.84 6.03 2.48
CA ARG A 72 -11.63 5.51 1.35
C ARG A 72 -11.36 4.04 1.07
N ALA A 73 -10.12 3.55 1.24
CA ALA A 73 -9.81 2.13 1.06
C ALA A 73 -10.59 1.25 2.05
N PHE A 74 -10.71 1.68 3.32
CA PHE A 74 -11.57 0.97 4.29
C PHE A 74 -13.02 0.90 3.81
N THR A 75 -13.58 2.04 3.38
CA THR A 75 -14.95 2.10 2.89
C THR A 75 -15.16 1.28 1.60
N SER A 76 -14.21 1.32 0.66
CA SER A 76 -14.31 0.61 -0.63
C SER A 76 -14.22 -0.91 -0.47
N GLN A 77 -13.44 -1.38 0.50
CA GLN A 77 -13.32 -2.80 0.83
C GLN A 77 -14.35 -3.28 1.86
N GLY A 78 -15.15 -2.37 2.45
CA GLY A 78 -16.14 -2.72 3.46
C GLY A 78 -15.52 -3.19 4.78
N VAL A 79 -14.30 -2.76 5.09
CA VAL A 79 -13.56 -3.19 6.29
C VAL A 79 -13.55 -2.09 7.35
N GLN A 80 -13.55 -2.49 8.62
CA GLN A 80 -13.46 -1.60 9.77
C GLN A 80 -12.00 -1.53 10.25
N GLU A 81 -11.63 -0.46 10.94
CA GLU A 81 -10.28 -0.29 11.48
C GLU A 81 -10.02 -1.21 12.68
N PHE A 82 -11.05 -1.50 13.46
CA PHE A 82 -10.97 -2.28 14.69
C PHE A 82 -11.97 -3.45 14.68
N PRO A 83 -11.69 -4.54 15.42
CA PRO A 83 -10.44 -4.81 16.14
C PRO A 83 -9.28 -5.15 15.19
N TYR A 84 -8.05 -4.87 15.59
CA TYR A 84 -6.87 -5.30 14.84
C TYR A 84 -6.66 -6.81 14.92
N ASP A 85 -5.87 -7.38 14.00
CA ASP A 85 -5.65 -8.83 13.89
C ASP A 85 -5.10 -9.49 15.17
N TRP A 86 -4.37 -8.74 16.00
CA TRP A 86 -3.82 -9.23 17.27
C TRP A 86 -4.73 -8.96 18.48
N GLU A 87 -5.82 -8.22 18.30
CA GLU A 87 -6.78 -7.93 19.35
C GLU A 87 -7.80 -9.06 19.44
N LYS A 88 -8.17 -9.43 20.67
CA LYS A 88 -9.31 -10.32 20.85
C LYS A 88 -10.56 -9.52 20.50
N PRO A 89 -11.50 -10.05 19.69
CA PRO A 89 -12.82 -9.46 19.55
C PRO A 89 -13.34 -9.20 20.95
N ALA A 90 -13.83 -7.97 21.22
CA ALA A 90 -14.38 -7.63 22.54
C ALA A 90 -15.29 -8.78 22.95
N ALA A 91 -14.92 -9.46 24.06
CA ALA A 91 -15.63 -10.63 24.52
C ALA A 91 -17.10 -10.23 24.65
N GLY A 92 -17.92 -10.70 23.71
CA GLY A 92 -19.36 -10.61 23.86
C GLY A 92 -19.69 -11.39 25.12
N GLY A 93 -20.09 -10.69 26.18
CA GLY A 93 -20.89 -11.32 27.22
C GLY A 93 -22.13 -11.90 26.52
N TRP A 94 -22.25 -13.22 26.49
CA TRP A 94 -22.94 -14.10 27.45
C TRP A 94 -22.57 -15.54 27.12
#